data_AF-A0A2M6NRC5-F1
#
_entry.id   AF-A0A2M6NRC5-F1
#
_cell.length_a   1.000
_cell.length_b   1.000
_cell.length_c   1.000
_cell.angle_alpha   90.00
_cell.angle_beta   90.00
_cell.angle_gamma   90.00
#
_symmetry.space_group_name_H-M   'P 1'
#
loop_
_entity.id
_entity.type
_entity.pdbx_description
1 polymer ?
#
loop_
_entity_poly.entity_id
_entity_poly.type
_entity_poly.pdbx_seq_one_letter_code
_entity_poly.pdbx_strand_id
1 'polypeptide(L)'
;MEKKEKEEYVWFVEPMDSNTNMVIAQELSEENFGRVKCEDGKKHNLWRCSWNFVISLYKSKRNFGLNFRSYNKEGTQGKIRDCTFLFKKRKRKKTKAVK
;
A
#
# COMPACT_ATOMS: atom_id res chain seq x y z
N MET A 1 4.06 11.58 -32.96
CA MET A 1 3.12 11.12 -31.92
C MET A 1 3.93 10.81 -30.68
N GLU A 2 4.05 11.76 -29.76
CA GLU A 2 4.64 11.51 -28.44
C GLU A 2 3.83 10.40 -27.76
N LYS A 3 4.46 9.24 -27.55
CA LYS A 3 3.90 8.23 -26.66
C LYS A 3 3.83 8.90 -25.30
N LYS A 4 2.64 9.28 -24.85
CA LYS A 4 2.39 9.58 -23.43
C LYS A 4 2.85 8.35 -22.67
N GLU A 5 4.04 8.41 -22.10
CA GLU A 5 4.51 7.42 -21.14
C GLU A 5 3.45 7.39 -20.05
N LYS A 6 2.66 6.31 -20.02
CA LYS A 6 1.68 6.08 -18.96
C LYS A 6 2.46 6.24 -17.67
N GLU A 7 2.07 7.20 -16.85
CA GLU A 7 2.64 7.41 -15.53
C GLU A 7 2.59 6.07 -14.79
N GLU A 8 3.73 5.38 -14.71
CA GLU A 8 3.82 4.08 -14.06
C GLU A 8 3.76 4.33 -12.55
N TYR A 9 2.58 4.11 -11.97
CA TYR A 9 2.42 4.10 -10.53
C TYR A 9 3.02 2.81 -9.97
N VAL A 10 4.11 2.94 -9.22
CA VAL A 10 4.67 1.83 -8.45
C VAL A 10 4.06 1.86 -7.06
N TRP A 11 3.54 0.73 -6.62
CA TRP A 11 2.94 0.58 -5.30
C TRP A 11 3.88 -0.14 -4.35
N PHE A 12 3.75 0.20 -3.08
CA PHE A 12 4.54 -0.39 -2.02
C PHE A 12 3.66 -0.65 -0.80
N VAL A 13 4.03 -1.65 0.00
CA VAL A 13 3.40 -1.94 1.28
C VAL A 13 4.43 -2.08 2.39
N GLU A 14 4.13 -1.51 3.55
CA GLU A 14 4.94 -1.65 4.76
C GLU A 14 4.16 -2.52 5.75
N PRO A 15 4.66 -3.72 6.10
CA PRO A 15 4.09 -4.50 7.18
C PRO A 15 4.37 -3.81 8.52
N MET A 16 3.35 -3.68 9.36
CA MET A 16 3.45 -3.08 10.69
C MET A 16 3.62 -4.13 11.80
N ASP A 17 3.56 -5.42 11.44
CA ASP A 17 3.70 -6.55 12.34
C ASP A 17 4.32 -7.76 11.63
N SER A 18 4.90 -8.68 12.40
CA SER A 18 5.62 -9.85 11.88
C SER A 18 4.73 -10.81 11.10
N ASN A 19 3.49 -11.01 11.52
CA ASN A 19 2.55 -11.90 10.84
C ASN A 19 2.23 -11.37 9.43
N THR A 20 1.96 -10.08 9.32
CA THR A 20 1.75 -9.43 8.01
C THR A 20 2.99 -9.47 7.14
N ASN A 21 4.19 -9.30 7.71
CA ASN A 21 5.43 -9.44 6.94
C ASN A 21 5.59 -10.84 6.36
N MET A 22 5.30 -11.89 7.15
CA MET A 22 5.36 -13.27 6.67
C MET A 22 4.38 -13.53 5.53
N VAL A 23 3.13 -13.07 5.65
CA VAL A 23 2.13 -13.21 4.58
C VAL A 23 2.57 -12.51 3.30
N ILE A 24 3.13 -11.31 3.39
CA ILE A 24 3.63 -10.56 2.22
C ILE A 24 4.85 -11.25 1.62
N ALA A 25 5.78 -11.73 2.44
CA ALA A 25 6.99 -12.42 2.00
C ALA A 25 6.72 -13.78 1.34
N GLN A 26 5.58 -14.42 1.63
CA GLN A 26 5.17 -15.65 0.94
C GLN A 26 4.69 -15.38 -0.49
N GLU A 27 4.17 -14.19 -0.75
CA GLU A 27 3.56 -13.83 -2.04
C GLU A 27 4.49 -13.03 -2.95
N LEU A 28 5.52 -12.37 -2.38
CA LEU A 28 6.45 -11.51 -3.11
C LEU A 28 7.88 -12.04 -2.97
N SER A 29 8.63 -12.01 -4.08
CA SER A 29 10.06 -12.30 -4.06
C SER A 29 10.82 -11.27 -3.20
N GLU A 30 11.84 -11.73 -2.47
CA GLU A 30 12.68 -10.91 -1.59
C GLU A 30 13.37 -9.75 -2.33
N GLU A 31 13.60 -9.87 -3.63
CA GLU A 31 14.10 -8.79 -4.50
C GLU A 31 13.20 -7.53 -4.51
N ASN A 32 11.93 -7.68 -4.15
CA ASN A 32 10.97 -6.58 -4.03
C ASN A 32 11.00 -5.91 -2.66
N PHE A 33 11.72 -6.48 -1.69
CA PHE A 33 11.88 -5.91 -0.36
C PHE A 33 13.06 -4.94 -0.32
N GLY A 34 12.84 -3.74 0.19
CA GLY A 34 13.89 -2.75 0.28
C GLY A 34 13.63 -1.68 1.33
N ARG A 35 14.72 -1.18 1.91
CA ARG A 35 14.68 -0.05 2.84
C ARG A 35 14.79 1.27 2.08
N VAL A 36 13.67 1.95 1.86
CA VAL A 36 13.58 3.13 0.99
C VAL A 36 13.23 4.38 1.79
N LYS A 37 13.77 5.54 1.39
CA LYS A 37 13.44 6.84 1.99
C LYS A 37 12.13 7.36 1.39
N CYS A 38 11.15 7.63 2.24
CA CYS A 38 9.85 8.18 1.85
C CYS A 38 9.84 9.71 1.87
N GLU A 39 8.74 10.31 1.39
CA GLU A 39 8.53 11.77 1.37
C GLU A 39 8.62 12.41 2.77
N ASP A 40 8.28 11.66 3.82
CA ASP A 40 8.39 12.09 5.23
C ASP A 40 9.83 12.18 5.75
N GLY A 41 10.82 11.86 4.91
CA GLY A 41 12.24 11.88 5.23
C GLY A 41 12.73 10.65 5.99
N LYS A 42 11.85 9.71 6.34
CA LYS A 42 12.19 8.49 7.07
C LYS A 42 12.45 7.33 6.12
N LYS A 43 13.20 6.34 6.60
CA LYS A 43 13.48 5.09 5.88
C LYS A 43 12.52 4.01 6.35
N HIS A 44 11.74 3.47 5.42
CA HIS A 44 10.75 2.43 5.66
C HIS A 44 11.16 1.12 4.99
N ASN A 45 10.78 0.00 5.59
CA ASN A 45 10.97 -1.34 5.03
C ASN A 45 9.75 -1.64 4.15
N LEU A 46 9.92 -1.46 2.85
CA LEU A 46 8.83 -1.50 1.88
C LEU A 46 8.95 -2.71 0.96
N TRP A 47 7.81 -3.33 0.68
CA TRP A 47 7.66 -4.34 -0.35
C TRP A 47 7.05 -3.71 -1.60
N ARG A 48 7.81 -3.72 -2.71
CA ARG A 48 7.31 -3.31 -4.02
C ARG A 48 6.26 -4.31 -4.51
N CYS A 49 5.12 -3.81 -4.97
CA CYS A 49 4.03 -4.66 -5.43
C CYS A 49 3.16 -3.96 -6.47
N SER A 50 2.21 -4.71 -7.02
CA SER A 50 1.20 -4.17 -7.94
C SER A 50 -0.01 -3.61 -7.18
N TRP A 51 -0.73 -2.70 -7.82
CA TRP A 51 -2.00 -2.18 -7.29
C TRP A 51 -3.01 -3.29 -6.94
N ASN A 52 -3.10 -4.33 -7.77
CA ASN A 52 -3.98 -5.48 -7.53
C ASN A 52 -3.64 -6.22 -6.24
N PHE A 53 -2.34 -6.37 -5.95
CA PHE A 53 -1.89 -6.98 -4.71
C PHE A 53 -2.28 -6.15 -3.48
N VAL A 54 -2.11 -4.81 -3.56
CA VAL A 54 -2.56 -3.90 -2.50
C VAL A 54 -4.06 -4.04 -2.24
N ILE A 55 -4.88 -4.06 -3.30
CA ILE A 55 -6.34 -4.29 -3.16
C ILE A 55 -6.63 -5.63 -2.50
N SER A 56 -5.95 -6.71 -2.92
CA SER A 56 -6.12 -8.04 -2.35
C SER A 56 -5.80 -8.03 -0.84
N LEU A 57 -4.67 -7.44 -0.46
CA LEU A 57 -4.29 -7.25 0.94
C LEU A 57 -5.35 -6.50 1.73
N TYR A 58 -5.93 -5.41 1.19
CA TYR A 58 -6.99 -4.67 1.88
C TYR A 58 -8.29 -5.46 2.02
N LYS A 59 -8.63 -6.33 1.07
CA LYS A 59 -9.78 -7.24 1.18
C LYS A 59 -9.54 -8.29 2.27
N SER A 60 -8.33 -8.84 2.32
CA SER A 60 -7.91 -9.85 3.29
C SER A 60 -7.65 -9.27 4.69
N LYS A 61 -7.39 -7.96 4.80
CA LYS A 61 -7.03 -7.25 6.05
C LYS A 61 -7.94 -7.59 7.23
N ARG A 62 -9.26 -7.62 7.01
CA ARG A 62 -10.23 -7.88 8.08
C ARG A 62 -10.31 -9.35 8.47
N ASN A 63 -10.15 -10.26 7.52
CA ASN A 63 -10.31 -11.69 7.74
C ASN A 63 -9.05 -12.30 8.38
N PHE A 64 -7.88 -11.81 8.00
CA PHE A 64 -6.58 -12.32 8.45
C PHE A 64 -5.87 -11.42 9.47
N GLY A 65 -6.52 -10.32 9.89
CA GLY A 65 -5.96 -9.41 10.89
C GLY A 65 -4.67 -8.70 10.44
N LEU A 66 -4.49 -8.49 9.13
CA LEU A 66 -3.25 -7.91 8.60
C LEU A 66 -3.12 -6.44 9.01
N ASN A 67 -1.93 -6.02 9.43
CA ASN A 67 -1.61 -4.62 9.70
C ASN A 67 -0.47 -4.15 8.79
N PHE A 68 -0.81 -3.27 7.87
CA PHE A 68 0.13 -2.70 6.91
C PHE A 68 -0.29 -1.28 6.53
N ARG A 69 0.70 -0.51 6.05
CA ARG A 69 0.55 0.77 5.35
C ARG A 69 0.79 0.58 3.86
N SER A 70 0.21 1.45 3.05
CA SER A 70 0.37 1.42 1.60
C SER A 70 0.96 2.74 1.13
N TYR A 71 1.94 2.66 0.25
CA TYR A 71 2.62 3.81 -0.35
C TYR A 71 2.57 3.71 -1.87
N ASN A 72 2.71 4.83 -2.55
CA ASN A 72 2.87 4.85 -4.00
C ASN A 72 4.01 5.78 -4.42
N LYS A 73 4.50 5.58 -5.64
CA LYS A 73 5.47 6.42 -6.32
C LYS A 73 4.96 6.70 -7.72
N GLU A 74 4.88 7.97 -8.08
CA GLU A 74 4.48 8.42 -9.41
C GLU A 74 5.73 8.55 -10.29
N GLY A 75 5.83 7.70 -11.33
CA GLY A 75 6.96 7.70 -12.26
C GLY A 75 8.31 7.32 -11.65
N THR A 76 9.37 7.44 -12.45
CA THR A 76 10.72 6.95 -12.09
C THR A 76 11.41 7.84 -11.06
N GLN A 77 11.13 9.15 -11.04
CA GLN A 77 11.78 10.12 -10.16
C GLN A 77 10.87 10.63 -9.02
N GLY A 78 9.62 10.15 -8.93
CA GLY A 78 8.68 10.57 -7.90
C GLY A 78 9.13 10.20 -6.48
N LYS A 79 8.65 10.95 -5.49
CA LYS A 79 8.80 10.60 -4.08
C LYS A 79 7.80 9.52 -3.69
N ILE A 80 8.17 8.64 -2.77
CA ILE A 80 7.26 7.65 -2.21
C ILE A 80 6.35 8.33 -1.18
N ARG A 81 5.04 8.32 -1.43
CA ARG A 81 4.02 8.97 -0.60
C ARG A 81 3.16 7.96 0.14
N ASP A 82 2.76 8.28 1.37
CA ASP A 82 1.80 7.48 2.12
C ASP A 82 0.41 7.62 1.50
N CYS A 83 -0.15 6.48 1.08
CA CYS A 83 -1.47 6.35 0.46
C CYS A 83 -2.42 5.47 1.28
N THR A 84 -2.09 5.19 2.54
CA THR A 84 -2.90 4.39 3.47
C THR A 84 -4.29 4.99 3.67
N PHE A 85 -4.43 6.31 3.53
CA PHE A 85 -5.71 6.99 3.64
C PHE A 85 -6.70 6.63 2.53
N LEU A 86 -6.24 6.24 1.33
CA LEU A 86 -7.11 5.89 0.20
C LEU A 86 -8.00 4.68 0.49
N PHE A 87 -7.55 3.82 1.41
CA PHE A 87 -8.21 2.57 1.74
C PHE A 87 -8.89 2.60 3.11
N LYS A 88 -8.84 3.73 3.82
CA LYS A 88 -9.68 3.92 5.02
C LYS A 88 -11.13 3.95 4.57
N LYS A 89 -11.88 2.88 4.87
CA LYS A 89 -13.34 2.88 4.68
C LYS A 89 -13.94 4.10 5.38
N ARG A 90 -14.64 4.96 4.64
CA ARG A 90 -15.54 5.96 5.21
C ARG A 90 -16.50 5.24 6.14
N LYS A 91 -16.44 5.52 7.44
CA LYS A 91 -17.47 5.08 8.38
C LYS A 91 -18.79 5.69 7.89
N ARG A 92 -19.69 4.87 7.31
CA ARG A 92 -21.07 5.31 7.03
C ARG A 92 -21.66 5.73 8.37
N LYS A 93 -21.89 7.04 8.56
CA LYS A 93 -22.69 7.52 9.69
C LYS A 93 -24.04 6.83 9.54
N LYS A 94 -24.42 5.97 10.48
CA LYS A 94 -25.79 5.47 10.57
C LYS A 94 -26.64 6.69 10.90
N THR A 95 -27.29 7.28 9.89
CA THR A 95 -28.35 8.25 10.13
C THR A 95 -29.40 7.50 10.94
N LYS A 96 -29.59 7.86 12.21
CA LYS A 96 -30.69 7.32 13.01
C LYS A 96 -31.97 7.72 12.28
N ALA A 97 -32.74 6.75 11.82
CA ALA A 97 -34.11 7.00 11.38
C ALA A 97 -34.87 7.56 12.58
N VAL A 98 -35.32 8.81 12.46
CA VAL A 98 -36.24 9.41 13.42
C VAL A 98 -37.59 8.72 13.18
N LYS A 99 -38.15 8.18 14.27
CA LYS A 99 -39.48 7.57 14.33
C LYS A 99 -40.55 8.65 14.32
#